data_AF-A0A1Y2FKA2-F1
#
_entry.id   AF-A0A1Y2FKA2-F1
#
_cell.length_a   1.000
_cell.length_b   1.000
_cell.length_c   1.000
_cell.angle_alpha   90.00
_cell.angle_beta   90.00
_cell.angle_gamma   90.00
#
_symmetry.space_group_name_H-M   'P 1'
#
loop_
_entity.id
_entity.type
_entity.pdbx_description
1 polymer ?
#
loop_
_entity_poly.entity_id
_entity_poly.type
_entity_poly.pdbx_seq_one_letter_code
_entity_poly.pdbx_strand_id
1 'polypeptide(L)'
;WHAVAVWQWKVAQDDVCGICRVAFDGTCADCKSPGDECPLIWGKCTHVFHMHCLLKWLSQDSSKGQCPMDRRRFEAEILMSDGTGATLPVRDDSPDDEEPEEDDH
;
A
#
# COMPACT_ATOMS: atom_id res chain seq x y z
N TRP A 1 21.17 36.96 0.58
CA TRP A 1 19.87 36.55 1.14
C TRP A 1 19.79 35.04 1.08
N HIS A 2 19.36 34.39 2.16
CA HIS A 2 19.11 32.94 2.21
C HIS A 2 17.61 32.72 2.35
N ALA A 3 17.00 32.06 1.37
CA ALA A 3 15.61 31.63 1.45
C ALA A 3 15.57 30.28 2.18
N VAL A 4 14.61 30.13 3.09
CA VAL A 4 14.32 28.88 3.80
C VAL A 4 12.86 28.53 3.52
N ALA A 5 12.59 27.26 3.25
CA ALA A 5 11.25 26.72 3.06
C ALA A 5 11.05 25.48 3.93
N VAL A 6 9.82 25.27 4.36
CA VAL A 6 9.37 24.03 5.03
C VAL A 6 8.37 23.35 4.12
N TRP A 7 8.44 22.03 4.02
CA TRP A 7 7.48 21.22 3.27
C TRP A 7 6.58 20.48 4.26
N GLN A 8 5.34 20.24 3.84
CA GLN A 8 4.38 19.41 4.56
C GLN A 8 3.52 18.67 3.54
N TRP A 9 3.02 17.50 3.93
CA TRP A 9 2.08 16.75 3.10
C TRP A 9 0.75 17.50 3.00
N LYS A 10 0.12 17.48 1.82
CA LYS A 10 -1.23 18.03 1.61
C LYS A 10 -2.30 17.05 2.10
N VAL A 11 -2.29 16.77 3.40
CA VAL A 11 -3.28 15.98 4.15
C VAL A 11 -3.83 16.87 5.28
N ALA A 12 -4.97 16.51 5.89
CA ALA A 12 -5.44 17.33 7.01
C ALA A 12 -4.41 17.25 8.15
N GLN A 13 -4.18 18.37 8.84
CA GLN A 13 -3.11 18.52 9.84
C GLN A 13 -3.19 17.46 10.97
N ASP A 14 -4.39 16.96 11.24
CA ASP A 14 -4.68 15.97 12.29
C ASP A 14 -4.93 14.56 11.74
N ASP A 15 -4.71 14.33 10.43
CA ASP A 15 -4.91 13.00 9.86
C ASP A 15 -3.78 12.04 10.27
N VAL A 16 -4.19 10.81 10.55
CA VAL A 16 -3.30 9.70 10.92
C VAL A 16 -3.51 8.54 9.96
N CYS A 17 -2.49 7.70 9.82
CA CYS A 17 -2.62 6.47 9.06
C CYS A 17 -3.69 5.56 9.70
N GLY A 18 -4.71 5.17 8.93
CA GLY A 18 -5.83 4.34 9.45
C GLY A 18 -5.42 2.96 9.99
N ILE A 19 -4.21 2.50 9.67
CA ILE A 19 -3.67 1.19 10.07
C ILE A 19 -2.82 1.30 11.34
N CYS A 20 -1.76 2.13 11.34
CA CYS A 20 -0.85 2.25 12.49
C CYS A 20 -1.24 3.36 13.48
N ARG A 21 -2.21 4.22 13.13
CA ARG A 21 -2.67 5.37 13.93
C ARG A 21 -1.59 6.40 14.27
N VAL A 22 -0.49 6.43 13.52
CA VAL A 22 0.57 7.43 13.62
C VAL A 22 0.33 8.55 12.61
N ALA A 23 0.71 9.77 12.97
CA ALA A 23 0.71 10.93 12.07
C ALA A 23 1.56 10.67 10.82
N PHE A 24 1.17 11.27 9.69
CA PHE A 24 1.86 11.06 8.41
C PHE A 24 3.26 11.68 8.31
N ASP A 25 3.58 12.65 9.18
CA ASP A 25 4.95 13.19 9.34
C ASP A 25 5.83 12.29 10.21
N GLY A 26 5.26 11.27 10.85
CA GLY A 26 5.96 10.30 11.69
C GLY A 26 6.32 9.02 10.94
N THR A 27 6.99 8.11 11.65
CA THR A 27 7.33 6.78 11.11
C THR A 27 6.33 5.71 11.49
N CYS A 28 6.18 4.73 10.59
CA CYS A 28 5.49 3.49 10.90
C CYS A 28 6.18 2.73 12.05
N ALA A 29 5.47 1.84 12.76
CA ALA A 29 6.06 1.05 13.86
C ALA A 29 7.23 0.14 13.41
N ASP A 30 7.22 -0.26 12.14
CA ASP A 30 8.27 -1.09 11.53
C ASP A 30 9.47 -0.24 11.02
N CYS A 31 9.38 1.09 11.11
CA CYS A 31 10.34 2.06 10.55
C CYS A 31 11.14 2.75 11.68
N LYS A 32 12.47 2.69 11.64
CA LYS A 32 13.34 3.11 12.78
C LYS A 32 13.68 4.61 12.81
N SER A 33 13.65 5.32 11.67
CA SER A 33 13.97 6.74 11.58
C SER A 33 13.08 7.48 10.59
N PRO A 34 12.60 8.71 10.89
CA PRO A 34 11.85 9.52 9.93
C PRO A 34 12.75 9.87 8.75
N GLY A 35 12.41 9.36 7.57
CA GLY A 35 13.17 9.48 6.33
C GLY A 35 12.41 8.86 5.15
N ASP A 36 13.08 8.66 4.00
CA ASP A 36 12.51 8.16 2.74
C ASP A 36 11.98 6.71 2.79
N GLU A 37 12.12 6.03 3.92
CA GLU A 37 11.77 4.61 4.07
C GLU A 37 10.26 4.37 4.17
N CYS A 38 9.43 5.40 4.39
CA CYS A 38 7.98 5.21 4.53
C CYS A 38 7.15 6.23 3.71
N PRO A 39 7.14 6.12 2.37
CA PRO A 39 6.34 7.01 1.55
C PRO A 39 4.85 6.84 1.81
N LEU A 40 4.10 7.92 1.61
CA LEU A 40 2.65 7.91 1.66
C LEU A 40 2.07 7.43 0.32
N ILE A 41 1.01 6.64 0.40
CA ILE A 41 0.27 6.15 -0.76
C ILE A 41 -1.15 6.68 -0.69
N TRP A 42 -1.56 7.36 -1.76
CA TRP A 42 -2.94 7.76 -1.97
C TRP A 42 -3.68 6.67 -2.73
N GLY A 43 -4.80 6.20 -2.19
CA GLY A 43 -5.72 5.38 -2.94
C GLY A 43 -6.69 6.24 -3.76
N LYS A 44 -7.21 5.70 -4.86
CA LYS A 44 -8.35 6.31 -5.60
C LYS A 44 -9.59 6.50 -4.73
N CYS A 45 -9.65 5.77 -3.63
CA CYS A 45 -10.67 5.91 -2.59
C CYS A 45 -10.47 7.12 -1.67
N THR A 46 -9.54 8.03 -1.98
CA THR A 46 -9.14 9.22 -1.19
C THR A 46 -8.55 8.91 0.19
N HIS A 47 -8.26 7.65 0.50
CA HIS A 47 -7.61 7.25 1.73
C HIS A 47 -6.09 7.20 1.56
N VAL A 48 -5.37 7.66 2.59
CA VAL A 48 -3.91 7.76 2.60
C VAL A 48 -3.35 6.82 3.66
N PHE A 49 -2.30 6.08 3.30
CA PHE A 49 -1.62 5.17 4.21
C PHE A 49 -0.11 5.24 4.02
N HIS A 50 0.63 4.88 5.06
CA HIS A 50 2.04 4.54 4.94
C HIS A 50 2.22 3.29 4.06
N MET A 51 3.21 3.29 3.18
CA MET A 51 3.54 2.16 2.29
C MET A 51 3.65 0.84 3.04
N HIS A 52 4.45 0.76 4.10
CA HIS A 52 4.63 -0.49 4.86
C HIS A 52 3.36 -0.97 5.54
N CYS A 53 2.55 -0.05 6.06
CA CYS A 53 1.28 -0.41 6.69
C CYS A 53 0.31 -0.99 5.66
N LEU A 54 0.24 -0.38 4.48
CA LEU A 54 -0.64 -0.81 3.41
C LEU A 54 -0.17 -2.12 2.77
N LEU A 55 1.11 -2.29 2.48
CA LEU A 55 1.64 -3.54 1.95
C LEU A 55 1.37 -4.70 2.92
N LYS A 56 1.66 -4.50 4.22
CA LYS A 56 1.37 -5.50 5.27
C LYS A 56 -0.11 -5.86 5.35
N TRP A 57 -0.99 -4.89 5.12
CA TRP A 57 -2.43 -5.14 5.05
C TRP A 57 -2.81 -5.94 3.81
N LEU A 58 -2.36 -5.53 2.62
CA LEU A 58 -2.67 -6.19 1.36
C LEU A 58 -2.07 -7.60 1.26
N SER A 59 -0.97 -7.87 1.96
CA SER A 59 -0.38 -9.21 2.07
C SER A 59 -1.21 -10.19 2.92
N GLN A 60 -2.18 -9.70 3.71
CA GLN A 60 -3.09 -10.58 4.46
C GLN A 60 -4.20 -11.12 3.54
N ASP A 61 -4.43 -12.43 3.56
CA ASP A 61 -5.48 -13.08 2.76
C ASP A 61 -6.90 -12.57 3.13
N SER A 62 -7.07 -12.16 4.39
CA SER A 62 -8.32 -11.58 4.90
C SER A 62 -8.67 -10.22 4.29
N SER A 63 -7.67 -9.48 3.81
CA SER A 63 -7.86 -8.15 3.21
C SER A 63 -8.57 -8.24 1.85
N LYS A 64 -8.36 -9.33 1.11
CA LYS A 64 -8.79 -9.52 -0.28
C LYS A 64 -8.42 -8.35 -1.20
N GLY A 65 -7.29 -7.68 -0.92
CA GLY A 65 -6.86 -6.50 -1.67
C GLY A 65 -7.78 -5.27 -1.52
N GLN A 66 -8.56 -5.20 -0.43
CA GLN A 66 -9.47 -4.09 -0.18
C GLN A 66 -8.83 -3.04 0.74
N CYS A 67 -9.26 -1.79 0.60
CA CYS A 67 -8.91 -0.69 1.47
C CYS A 67 -9.44 -0.93 2.91
N PRO A 68 -8.64 -0.70 3.96
CA PRO A 68 -9.06 -0.87 5.35
C PRO A 68 -10.25 -0.01 5.78
N MET A 69 -10.45 1.16 5.15
CA MET A 69 -11.41 2.17 5.59
C MET A 69 -12.79 1.98 4.96
N ASP A 70 -12.84 1.67 3.66
CA ASP A 70 -14.09 1.61 2.90
C ASP A 70 -14.36 0.25 2.24
N ARG A 71 -13.45 -0.72 2.41
CA ARG A 71 -13.54 -2.08 1.88
C ARG A 71 -13.70 -2.14 0.36
N ARG A 72 -13.42 -1.06 -0.37
CA ARG A 72 -13.35 -1.11 -1.84
C ARG A 72 -12.02 -1.68 -2.27
N ARG A 73 -11.94 -2.24 -3.48
CA ARG A 73 -10.67 -2.69 -4.07
C ARG A 73 -9.65 -1.55 -3.99
N PHE A 74 -8.50 -1.82 -3.37
CA PHE A 74 -7.47 -0.81 -3.19
C PHE A 74 -6.72 -0.61 -4.51
N GLU A 75 -6.71 0.63 -4.99
CA GLU A 75 -5.97 1.04 -6.18
C GLU A 75 -5.15 2.28 -5.84
N ALA A 76 -3.83 2.15 -5.89
CA ALA A 76 -2.92 3.27 -5.67
C ALA A 76 -3.04 4.27 -6.81
N GLU A 77 -3.19 5.56 -6.48
CA GLU A 77 -2.93 6.66 -7.40
C GLU A 77 -1.42 6.85 -7.47
N ILE A 78 -0.78 6.09 -8.35
CA ILE A 78 0.65 6.27 -8.57
C ILE A 78 0.83 7.52 -9.43
N LEU A 79 1.15 8.65 -8.81
CA LEU A 79 1.79 9.77 -9.48
C LEU A 79 3.27 9.40 -9.66
N MET A 80 3.54 8.56 -10.66
CA MET A 80 4.89 8.12 -11.02
C MET A 80 5.74 9.32 -11.46
N SER A 81 6.83 9.60 -10.76
CA SER A 81 7.99 10.30 -11.34
C SER A 81 8.88 9.35 -12.16
N ASP A 82 8.67 8.03 -12.07
CA ASP A 82 9.51 7.03 -12.71
C ASP A 82 8.61 5.92 -13.28
N GLY A 83 8.40 5.97 -14.59
CA GLY A 83 7.39 5.22 -15.34
C GLY A 83 7.68 3.72 -15.51
N THR A 84 7.79 2.97 -14.42
CA THR A 84 7.69 1.50 -14.45
C THR A 84 6.43 1.07 -13.70
N GLY A 85 5.34 0.92 -14.46
CA GLY A 85 4.07 0.38 -13.99
C GLY A 85 4.18 -1.11 -13.63
N ALA A 86 4.58 -1.39 -12.40
CA ALA A 86 4.39 -2.70 -11.81
C ALA A 86 2.99 -2.74 -11.17
N THR A 87 2.02 -3.24 -11.92
CA THR A 87 0.79 -3.78 -11.34
C THR A 87 1.22 -4.88 -10.37
N LEU A 88 0.99 -4.71 -9.06
CA LEU A 88 1.28 -5.76 -8.09
C LEU A 88 0.55 -7.05 -8.53
N PRO A 89 1.25 -8.18 -8.70
CA PRO A 89 0.60 -9.42 -9.08
C PRO A 89 -0.29 -9.85 -7.91
N VAL A 90 -1.60 -9.75 -8.10
CA VAL A 90 -2.55 -10.54 -7.33
C VAL A 90 -2.22 -12.00 -7.61
N ARG A 91 -1.84 -12.74 -6.57
CA ARG A 91 -1.61 -14.18 -6.64
C ARG A 91 -2.91 -14.82 -7.10
N ASP A 92 -2.90 -15.37 -8.31
CA ASP A 92 -3.99 -16.15 -8.87
C ASP A 92 -3.94 -17.51 -8.17
N ASP A 93 -4.87 -17.72 -7.22
CA ASP A 93 -5.07 -19.02 -6.57
C ASP A 93 -5.97 -19.85 -7.50
N SER A 94 -5.37 -20.31 -8.61
CA SER A 94 -5.97 -21.35 -9.45
C SER A 94 -5.66 -22.70 -8.77
N PRO A 95 -6.67 -23.47 -8.34
CA PRO A 95 -6.44 -24.81 -7.84
C PRO A 95 -6.01 -25.71 -9.01
N ASP A 96 -4.84 -26.33 -8.86
CA ASP A 96 -4.31 -27.34 -9.79
C ASP A 96 -5.35 -28.47 -10.01
N ASP A 97 -5.93 -28.53 -11.22
CA ASP A 97 -6.60 -29.71 -11.74
C ASP A 97 -5.50 -30.76 -12.05
N GLU A 98 -5.28 -31.70 -11.12
CA GLU A 98 -4.51 -32.92 -11.37
C GLU A 98 -5.24 -33.79 -12.42
N GLU A 99 -4.73 -33.83 -13.65
CA GLU A 99 -5.14 -34.81 -14.67
C GLU A 99 -4.69 -36.22 -14.24
N PRO A 100 -5.58 -37.22 -14.16
CA PRO A 100 -5.17 -38.60 -13.93
C PRO A 100 -4.61 -39.21 -15.23
N GLU A 101 -3.35 -39.65 -15.19
CA GLU A 101 -2.71 -40.38 -16.28
C GLU A 101 -3.47 -41.71 -16.56
N GLU A 102 -3.91 -41.88 -17.80
CA GLU A 102 -4.51 -43.13 -18.29
C GLU A 102 -3.40 -44.16 -18.53
N ASP A 103 -3.31 -45.17 -17.64
CA ASP A 103 -2.45 -46.34 -17.77
C ASP A 103 -3.00 -47.28 -18.87
N ASP A 104 -2.34 -47.29 -20.03
CA ASP A 104 -2.60 -48.14 -21.19
C ASP A 104 -2.21 -49.61 -20.90
N HIS A 105 -3.16 -50.55 -21.07
CA HIS A 105 -2.92 -52.00 -21.00
C HIS A 105 -3.07 -52.66 -22.36
#